data_AF-A0A945Q2A5-F1
#
_entry.id   AF-A0A945Q2A5-F1
#
_cell.length_a   1.000
_cell.length_b   1.000
_cell.length_c   1.000
_cell.angle_alpha   90.00
_cell.angle_beta   90.00
_cell.angle_gamma   90.00
#
_symmetry.space_group_name_H-M   'P 1'
#
loop_
_entity.id
_entity.type
_entity.pdbx_description
1 polymer ?
#
loop_
_entity_poly.entity_id
_entity_poly.type
_entity_poly.pdbx_seq_one_letter_code
_entity_poly.pdbx_strand_id
1 'polypeptide(L)'
;MNKFILIVAIALIGISSNAQQTGTLLYNWQDTTLVGSWAYNNTYNECWGLEVNGSEIAIIGSTDGTHFFDVTDPANATQVAYVAGAYQGGGVIHRDYHDFQGYLYVVCDEGSSSTLQIIDISTLPDSVTTVYDSNALFTKSHNIYIDTATAKLYACASNTAIDVYSLSNPTNPTLIFSYPTGGLIGHVHDAFVRNDTAFFNCGNDGLRVLDFSMVNTMGDQPIALAMLSSYPDAGYNHSGWLNDDGTLYIMQDENHGYDVKILDVSDLSNISVLATFNSGVDSQSMAHNGIIKGDLVYIPYYHDGLRVFDISDPYNPIQTWEYDTYAPNSHASYKGAWGVYPYLPSGNIIVSDMQTGLYIIDVTSGTTHTIETNLKPSIYPIPATNQITIINNTANNFTLYNSLGAKLIDVAISENQTTIKRGDLANGLYFYRLNKGGKQIESGKVLFE
;
A
#
# COMPACT_ATOMS: atom_id res chain seq x y z
N MET A 1 59.94 -15.17 -31.21
CA MET A 1 59.32 -14.19 -30.29
C MET A 1 57.82 -14.16 -30.59
N ASN A 2 57.04 -14.95 -29.84
CA ASN A 2 55.59 -14.99 -29.99
C ASN A 2 54.98 -13.78 -29.27
N LYS A 3 54.30 -12.91 -30.02
CA LYS A 3 53.50 -11.81 -29.46
C LYS A 3 52.10 -12.34 -29.15
N PHE A 4 51.76 -12.44 -27.87
CA PHE A 4 50.38 -12.63 -27.43
C PHE A 4 49.65 -11.29 -27.50
N ILE A 5 48.54 -11.25 -28.23
CA ILE A 5 47.59 -10.14 -28.21
C ILE A 5 46.51 -10.52 -27.20
N LEU A 6 46.47 -9.80 -26.07
CA LEU A 6 45.43 -9.94 -25.06
C LEU A 6 44.24 -9.07 -25.49
N ILE A 7 43.13 -9.70 -25.90
CA ILE A 7 41.87 -9.01 -26.16
C ILE A 7 41.11 -8.95 -24.84
N VAL A 8 41.06 -7.75 -24.24
CA VAL A 8 40.22 -7.47 -23.07
C VAL A 8 38.79 -7.29 -23.56
N ALA A 9 37.91 -8.25 -23.24
CA ALA A 9 36.49 -8.12 -23.43
C ALA A 9 35.91 -7.24 -22.31
N ILE A 10 35.51 -6.01 -22.64
CA ILE A 10 34.76 -5.15 -21.73
C ILE A 10 33.32 -5.66 -21.73
N ALA A 11 32.91 -6.31 -20.65
CA ALA A 11 31.51 -6.62 -20.40
C ALA A 11 30.77 -5.30 -20.11
N LEU A 12 29.99 -4.83 -21.10
CA LEU A 12 29.02 -3.77 -20.89
C LEU A 12 27.88 -4.34 -20.04
N ILE A 13 27.96 -4.13 -18.73
CA ILE A 13 26.83 -4.32 -17.81
C ILE A 13 25.85 -3.18 -18.13
N GLY A 14 24.71 -3.53 -18.74
CA GLY A 14 23.61 -2.59 -18.91
C GLY A 14 23.03 -2.27 -17.55
N ILE A 15 23.24 -1.06 -17.05
CA ILE A 15 22.57 -0.54 -15.86
C ILE A 15 21.24 0.02 -16.36
N SER A 16 20.13 -0.67 -16.09
CA SER A 16 18.79 -0.09 -16.21
C SER A 16 18.56 0.82 -15.01
N SER A 17 18.69 2.12 -15.19
CA SER A 17 18.21 3.10 -14.21
C SER A 17 16.73 3.32 -14.45
N ASN A 18 15.88 2.83 -13.54
CA ASN A 18 14.48 3.28 -13.50
C ASN A 18 14.50 4.67 -12.87
N ALA A 19 14.10 5.69 -13.64
CA ALA A 19 13.94 7.03 -13.11
C ALA A 19 12.67 7.07 -12.24
N GLN A 20 12.82 7.44 -10.97
CA GLN A 20 11.69 7.72 -10.08
C GLN A 20 10.95 8.95 -10.61
N GLN A 21 9.62 8.92 -10.51
CA GLN A 21 8.77 10.03 -10.94
C GLN A 21 8.35 10.86 -9.74
N THR A 22 8.41 12.19 -9.87
CA THR A 22 7.90 13.08 -8.83
C THR A 22 6.41 13.32 -9.06
N GLY A 23 5.59 13.08 -8.05
CA GLY A 23 4.16 13.40 -8.09
C GLY A 23 3.93 14.90 -8.31
N THR A 24 2.75 15.25 -8.82
CA THR A 24 2.37 16.65 -9.02
C THR A 24 1.49 17.11 -7.87
N LEU A 25 1.89 18.17 -7.17
CA LEU A 25 1.03 18.80 -6.16
C LEU A 25 -0.15 19.49 -6.83
N LEU A 26 -1.36 19.11 -6.43
CA LEU A 26 -2.59 19.73 -6.91
C LEU A 26 -3.17 20.72 -5.89
N TYR A 27 -3.10 20.38 -4.60
CA TYR A 27 -3.61 21.21 -3.51
C TYR A 27 -2.79 21.02 -2.24
N ASN A 28 -2.61 22.10 -1.49
CA ASN A 28 -2.07 22.05 -0.13
C ASN A 28 -2.86 22.99 0.78
N TRP A 29 -3.15 22.52 1.99
CA TRP A 29 -3.80 23.31 3.02
C TRP A 29 -3.08 23.21 4.36
N GLN A 30 -2.98 24.34 5.03
CA GLN A 30 -2.49 24.49 6.39
C GLN A 30 -3.21 25.68 7.06
N ASP A 31 -3.47 25.55 8.35
CA ASP A 31 -3.97 26.61 9.23
C ASP A 31 -2.92 26.95 10.30
N THR A 32 -2.34 28.14 10.19
CA THR A 32 -1.28 28.62 11.10
C THR A 32 -1.82 29.10 12.44
N THR A 33 -3.14 29.13 12.63
CA THR A 33 -3.78 29.50 13.90
C THR A 33 -3.90 28.30 14.86
N LEU A 34 -3.81 27.07 14.33
CA LEU A 34 -3.83 25.84 15.12
C LEU A 34 -2.54 25.66 15.90
N VAL A 35 -2.64 25.07 17.09
CA VAL A 35 -1.50 24.86 17.99
C VAL A 35 -0.85 23.50 17.72
N GLY A 36 0.48 23.46 17.62
CA GLY A 36 1.21 22.20 17.55
C GLY A 36 1.20 21.44 18.87
N SER A 37 1.35 20.12 18.80
CA SER A 37 1.49 19.24 19.95
C SER A 37 2.75 19.54 20.76
N TRP A 38 2.74 19.22 22.05
CA TRP A 38 3.91 19.38 22.92
C TRP A 38 5.00 18.35 22.67
N ALA A 39 4.63 17.16 22.16
CA ALA A 39 5.56 16.05 21.96
C ALA A 39 6.41 16.23 20.70
N TYR A 40 5.76 16.52 19.57
CA TYR A 40 6.42 16.51 18.26
C TYR A 40 6.25 17.81 17.48
N ASN A 41 5.52 18.78 18.05
CA ASN A 41 5.09 19.98 17.33
C ASN A 41 4.35 19.60 16.03
N ASN A 42 3.55 18.54 16.08
CA ASN A 42 2.62 18.22 15.01
C ASN A 42 1.29 18.93 15.26
N THR A 43 0.82 19.62 14.24
CA THR A 43 -0.50 20.27 14.23
C THR A 43 -1.53 19.35 13.61
N TYR A 44 -1.11 18.50 12.67
CA TYR A 44 -1.97 17.61 11.91
C TYR A 44 -1.61 16.15 12.20
N ASN A 45 -2.57 15.28 11.95
CA ASN A 45 -2.44 13.83 12.07
C ASN A 45 -3.47 13.16 11.17
N GLU A 46 -3.08 12.01 10.65
CA GLU A 46 -3.91 11.10 9.87
C GLU A 46 -4.66 11.72 8.67
N CYS A 47 -5.16 10.89 7.77
CA CYS A 47 -6.06 11.34 6.74
C CYS A 47 -7.02 10.23 6.34
N TRP A 48 -8.15 10.64 5.79
CA TRP A 48 -9.11 9.70 5.20
C TRP A 48 -9.69 10.32 3.93
N GLY A 49 -10.24 9.49 3.05
CA GLY A 49 -10.90 9.95 1.84
C GLY A 49 -12.25 9.28 1.65
N LEU A 50 -13.19 10.00 1.03
CA LEU A 50 -14.54 9.51 0.77
C LEU A 50 -15.00 9.96 -0.62
N GLU A 51 -15.94 9.24 -1.20
CA GLU A 51 -16.80 9.75 -2.27
C GLU A 51 -18.23 9.79 -1.74
N VAL A 52 -18.84 10.98 -1.74
CA VAL A 52 -20.21 11.18 -1.26
C VAL A 52 -20.93 12.14 -2.20
N ASN A 53 -22.10 11.73 -2.68
CA ASN A 53 -22.95 12.53 -3.56
C ASN A 53 -22.24 13.08 -4.81
N GLY A 54 -21.24 12.36 -5.34
CA GLY A 54 -20.45 12.77 -6.50
C GLY A 54 -19.30 13.72 -6.17
N SER A 55 -19.07 14.05 -4.90
CA SER A 55 -17.92 14.82 -4.44
C SER A 55 -16.85 13.91 -3.82
N GLU A 56 -15.59 14.17 -4.14
CA GLU A 56 -14.45 13.59 -3.46
C GLU A 56 -14.09 14.43 -2.24
N ILE A 57 -14.09 13.81 -1.05
CA ILE A 57 -13.83 14.49 0.21
C ILE A 57 -12.51 14.01 0.79
N ALA A 58 -11.60 14.94 1.07
CA ALA A 58 -10.42 14.69 1.86
C ALA A 58 -10.66 15.10 3.33
N ILE A 59 -10.30 14.21 4.25
CA ILE A 59 -10.40 14.41 5.69
C ILE A 59 -8.99 14.43 6.28
N ILE A 60 -8.74 15.37 7.18
CA ILE A 60 -7.50 15.47 7.93
C ILE A 60 -7.79 15.78 9.40
N GLY A 61 -7.03 15.14 10.28
CA GLY A 61 -7.05 15.43 11.70
C GLY A 61 -6.09 16.54 12.09
N SER A 62 -6.44 17.24 13.17
CA SER A 62 -5.59 18.23 13.79
C SER A 62 -5.63 18.13 15.31
N THR A 63 -4.76 18.88 15.98
CA THR A 63 -4.83 19.03 17.44
C THR A 63 -6.16 19.60 17.92
N ASP A 64 -6.95 20.23 17.04
CA ASP A 64 -8.22 20.87 17.37
C ASP A 64 -9.45 20.04 16.96
N GLY A 65 -9.38 19.27 15.87
CA GLY A 65 -10.52 18.48 15.42
C GLY A 65 -10.32 17.80 14.07
N THR A 66 -11.44 17.55 13.39
CA THR A 66 -11.49 16.90 12.07
C THR A 66 -11.96 17.90 11.03
N HIS A 67 -11.21 18.02 9.94
CA HIS A 67 -11.45 18.97 8.86
C HIS A 67 -11.83 18.23 7.58
N PHE A 68 -12.86 18.70 6.87
CA PHE A 68 -13.38 18.09 5.64
C PHE A 68 -13.20 19.05 4.47
N PHE A 69 -12.62 18.59 3.37
CA PHE A 69 -12.37 19.38 2.17
C PHE A 69 -13.01 18.72 0.96
N ASP A 70 -13.78 19.46 0.17
CA ASP A 70 -14.15 19.01 -1.17
C ASP A 70 -12.94 19.20 -2.09
N VAL A 71 -12.44 18.09 -2.62
CA VAL A 71 -11.25 18.01 -3.48
C VAL A 71 -11.58 17.45 -4.87
N THR A 72 -12.86 17.45 -5.25
CA THR A 72 -13.33 17.02 -6.58
C THR A 72 -12.66 17.80 -7.70
N ASP A 73 -12.44 19.10 -7.48
CA ASP A 73 -11.56 19.96 -8.28
C ASP A 73 -10.46 20.51 -7.36
N PRO A 74 -9.29 19.84 -7.29
CA PRO A 74 -8.22 20.24 -6.38
C PRO A 74 -7.74 21.69 -6.54
N ALA A 75 -7.87 22.28 -7.75
CA ALA A 75 -7.49 23.66 -7.98
C ALA A 75 -8.42 24.67 -7.30
N ASN A 76 -9.65 24.25 -6.99
CA ASN A 76 -10.68 25.04 -6.31
C ASN A 76 -11.14 24.37 -4.99
N ALA A 77 -10.29 23.52 -4.40
CA ALA A 77 -10.63 22.79 -3.18
C ALA A 77 -10.85 23.75 -2.00
N THR A 78 -11.87 23.45 -1.20
CA THR A 78 -12.27 24.27 -0.04
C THR A 78 -12.66 23.41 1.14
N GLN A 79 -12.46 23.95 2.35
CA GLN A 79 -12.96 23.31 3.56
C GLN A 79 -14.48 23.47 3.62
N VAL A 80 -15.20 22.35 3.62
CA VAL A 80 -16.66 22.31 3.57
C VAL A 80 -17.30 22.02 4.93
N ALA A 81 -16.56 21.35 5.83
CA ALA A 81 -17.00 21.12 7.19
C ALA A 81 -15.84 21.05 8.18
N TYR A 82 -16.18 21.18 9.45
CA TYR A 82 -15.29 21.04 10.59
C TYR A 82 -16.07 20.48 11.77
N VAL A 83 -15.47 19.51 12.47
CA VAL A 83 -15.99 18.97 13.73
C VAL A 83 -14.90 19.08 14.77
N ALA A 84 -15.18 19.84 15.84
CA ALA A 84 -14.29 19.96 16.99
C ALA A 84 -14.11 18.60 17.67
N GLY A 85 -12.86 18.25 18.00
CA GLY A 85 -12.58 17.07 18.80
C GLY A 85 -13.04 17.26 20.24
N ALA A 86 -13.47 16.19 20.92
CA ALA A 86 -13.85 16.25 22.34
C ALA A 86 -12.66 16.60 23.28
N TYR A 87 -11.44 16.27 22.85
CA TYR A 87 -10.20 16.77 23.43
C TYR A 87 -9.42 17.54 22.37
N GLN A 88 -8.88 18.71 22.75
CA GLN A 88 -8.25 19.66 21.84
C GLN A 88 -6.97 20.24 22.45
N GLY A 89 -6.12 20.78 21.57
CA GLY A 89 -4.92 21.55 21.93
C GLY A 89 -3.64 20.71 21.92
N GLY A 90 -2.55 21.28 22.43
CA GLY A 90 -1.21 20.71 22.29
C GLY A 90 -0.97 19.36 22.98
N GLY A 91 -1.95 18.83 23.72
CA GLY A 91 -1.90 17.47 24.25
C GLY A 91 -2.28 16.39 23.22
N VAL A 92 -2.92 16.76 22.10
CA VAL A 92 -3.31 15.83 21.04
C VAL A 92 -2.12 15.59 20.12
N ILE A 93 -1.84 14.32 19.85
CA ILE A 93 -0.84 13.90 18.88
C ILE A 93 -1.55 13.17 17.75
N HIS A 94 -2.56 12.37 18.08
CA HIS A 94 -3.11 11.39 17.17
C HIS A 94 -4.64 11.41 17.14
N ARG A 95 -5.19 11.25 15.93
CA ARG A 95 -6.59 10.92 15.66
C ARG A 95 -6.59 9.88 14.57
N ASP A 96 -7.66 9.10 14.53
CA ASP A 96 -7.82 8.07 13.51
C ASP A 96 -9.28 7.93 13.05
N TYR A 97 -9.43 7.38 11.85
CA TYR A 97 -10.64 7.45 11.05
C TYR A 97 -10.97 6.11 10.40
N HIS A 98 -12.26 5.76 10.40
CA HIS A 98 -12.78 4.77 9.47
C HIS A 98 -14.25 5.05 9.22
N ASP A 99 -14.74 4.86 7.99
CA ASP A 99 -16.15 5.06 7.65
C ASP A 99 -16.90 3.72 7.52
N PHE A 100 -18.21 3.77 7.78
CA PHE A 100 -19.13 2.67 7.55
C PHE A 100 -20.57 3.17 7.41
N GLN A 101 -21.25 2.78 6.32
CA GLN A 101 -22.66 3.08 6.04
C GLN A 101 -23.05 4.57 6.19
N GLY A 102 -22.23 5.47 5.65
CA GLY A 102 -22.53 6.91 5.69
C GLY A 102 -22.22 7.58 7.02
N TYR A 103 -21.44 6.93 7.89
CA TYR A 103 -20.90 7.49 9.11
C TYR A 103 -19.38 7.42 9.12
N LEU A 104 -18.73 8.51 9.55
CA LEU A 104 -17.32 8.54 9.88
C LEU A 104 -17.15 8.34 11.39
N TYR A 105 -16.34 7.38 11.78
CA TYR A 105 -15.96 7.12 13.16
C TYR A 105 -14.61 7.79 13.41
N VAL A 106 -14.50 8.52 14.51
CA VAL A 106 -13.31 9.30 14.85
C VAL A 106 -12.89 8.98 16.27
N VAL A 107 -11.60 8.70 16.46
CA VAL A 107 -10.99 8.46 17.77
C VAL A 107 -9.80 9.38 18.03
N CYS A 108 -9.35 9.42 19.28
CA CYS A 108 -8.19 10.16 19.76
C CYS A 108 -7.57 9.36 20.91
N ASP A 109 -6.24 9.26 20.94
CA ASP A 109 -5.53 8.49 21.98
C ASP A 109 -5.14 9.35 23.20
N GLU A 110 -5.28 10.67 23.11
CA GLU A 110 -4.90 11.59 24.18
C GLU A 110 -6.10 12.19 24.92
N GLY A 111 -5.87 12.69 26.14
CA GLY A 111 -6.89 13.39 26.92
C GLY A 111 -7.92 12.49 27.62
N SER A 112 -8.20 12.77 28.88
CA SER A 112 -9.24 12.05 29.65
C SER A 112 -10.67 12.41 29.26
N SER A 113 -10.85 13.47 28.46
CA SER A 113 -12.14 13.89 27.91
C SER A 113 -12.36 13.43 26.47
N SER A 114 -11.46 12.62 25.90
CA SER A 114 -11.67 12.05 24.57
C SER A 114 -12.86 11.10 24.56
N THR A 115 -13.40 10.94 23.36
CA THR A 115 -14.63 10.21 23.08
C THR A 115 -14.48 9.44 21.78
N LEU A 116 -15.38 8.50 21.55
CA LEU A 116 -15.73 8.12 20.19
C LEU A 116 -16.68 9.20 19.65
N GLN A 117 -16.35 9.78 18.50
CA GLN A 117 -17.27 10.61 17.72
C GLN A 117 -17.76 9.82 16.50
N ILE A 118 -19.07 9.84 16.25
CA ILE A 118 -19.68 9.28 15.04
C ILE A 118 -20.36 10.43 14.32
N ILE A 119 -19.92 10.69 13.09
CA ILE A 119 -20.32 11.83 12.28
C ILE A 119 -21.11 11.31 11.08
N ASP A 120 -22.35 11.74 10.93
CA ASP A 120 -23.14 11.53 9.72
C ASP A 120 -22.54 12.37 8.58
N ILE A 121 -22.07 11.67 7.56
CA ILE A 121 -21.40 12.24 6.38
C ILE A 121 -22.29 12.21 5.14
N SER A 122 -23.52 11.73 5.24
CA SER A 122 -24.43 11.52 4.08
C SER A 122 -24.82 12.81 3.33
N THR A 123 -24.68 13.97 3.98
CA THR A 123 -24.99 15.28 3.42
C THR A 123 -23.76 16.02 2.87
N LEU A 124 -22.58 15.40 2.85
CA LEU A 124 -21.41 15.99 2.20
C LEU A 124 -21.68 16.17 0.69
N PRO A 125 -21.12 17.22 0.07
CA PRO A 125 -20.19 18.22 0.65
C PRO A 125 -20.88 19.33 1.46
N ASP A 126 -22.21 19.40 1.53
CA ASP A 126 -22.90 20.59 2.09
C ASP A 126 -22.71 20.76 3.60
N SER A 127 -22.78 19.67 4.37
CA SER A 127 -22.60 19.69 5.83
C SER A 127 -22.37 18.29 6.40
N VAL A 128 -22.03 18.23 7.69
CA VAL A 128 -21.97 17.00 8.48
C VAL A 128 -22.70 17.21 9.81
N THR A 129 -23.13 16.12 10.46
CA THR A 129 -23.76 16.17 11.78
C THR A 129 -23.16 15.13 12.71
N THR A 130 -22.64 15.54 13.87
CA THR A 130 -22.21 14.59 14.92
C THR A 130 -23.43 13.96 15.57
N VAL A 131 -23.60 12.64 15.40
CA VAL A 131 -24.75 11.87 15.90
C VAL A 131 -24.44 11.11 17.20
N TYR A 132 -23.16 10.91 17.49
CA TYR A 132 -22.67 10.35 18.74
C TYR A 132 -21.37 11.05 19.13
N ASP A 133 -21.25 11.46 20.39
CA ASP A 133 -20.04 12.01 20.98
C ASP A 133 -20.04 11.68 22.47
N SER A 134 -19.39 10.57 22.84
CA SER A 134 -19.38 10.10 24.23
C SER A 134 -18.20 9.17 24.51
N ASN A 135 -17.77 9.17 25.77
CA ASN A 135 -16.77 8.24 26.30
C ASN A 135 -17.38 7.01 26.98
N ALA A 136 -18.70 6.80 26.80
CA ALA A 136 -19.43 5.71 27.46
C ALA A 136 -19.01 4.32 26.97
N LEU A 137 -18.59 4.19 25.71
CA LEU A 137 -18.04 2.95 25.16
C LEU A 137 -16.57 2.79 25.54
N PHE A 138 -15.76 3.78 25.17
CA PHE A 138 -14.35 3.91 25.56
C PHE A 138 -13.94 5.38 25.53
N THR A 139 -12.87 5.72 26.24
CA THR A 139 -12.37 7.11 26.32
C THR A 139 -11.35 7.41 25.24
N LYS A 140 -10.53 6.42 24.87
CA LYS A 140 -9.40 6.55 23.96
C LYS A 140 -9.31 5.30 23.11
N SER A 141 -8.74 5.45 21.92
CA SER A 141 -8.30 4.36 21.05
C SER A 141 -7.13 4.92 20.26
N HIS A 142 -6.09 4.10 20.06
CA HIS A 142 -4.98 4.50 19.21
C HIS A 142 -5.44 4.47 17.76
N ASN A 143 -5.85 3.31 17.26
CA ASN A 143 -6.36 3.14 15.91
C ASN A 143 -7.77 2.51 15.93
N ILE A 144 -8.52 2.62 14.83
CA ILE A 144 -9.74 1.88 14.58
C ILE A 144 -9.77 1.27 13.18
N TYR A 145 -10.27 0.03 13.09
CA TYR A 145 -10.57 -0.59 11.81
C TYR A 145 -12.02 -1.07 11.79
N ILE A 146 -12.74 -0.89 10.69
CA ILE A 146 -14.10 -1.42 10.53
C ILE A 146 -14.12 -2.48 9.44
N ASP A 147 -14.40 -3.72 9.82
CA ASP A 147 -14.77 -4.74 8.85
C ASP A 147 -16.19 -4.46 8.35
N THR A 148 -16.27 -3.84 7.18
CA THR A 148 -17.53 -3.42 6.58
C THR A 148 -18.38 -4.61 6.12
N ALA A 149 -17.80 -5.79 5.90
CA ALA A 149 -18.53 -6.99 5.49
C ALA A 149 -19.32 -7.59 6.66
N THR A 150 -18.80 -7.49 7.88
CA THR A 150 -19.39 -8.09 9.08
C THR A 150 -19.91 -7.07 10.09
N ALA A 151 -19.76 -5.78 9.76
CA ALA A 151 -20.19 -4.64 10.58
C ALA A 151 -19.57 -4.69 11.99
N LYS A 152 -18.24 -4.86 12.08
CA LYS A 152 -17.50 -4.89 13.35
C LYS A 152 -16.45 -3.79 13.37
N LEU A 153 -16.46 -2.98 14.43
CA LEU A 153 -15.43 -1.98 14.72
C LEU A 153 -14.42 -2.57 15.70
N TYR A 154 -13.16 -2.55 15.33
CA TYR A 154 -12.01 -2.98 16.12
C TYR A 154 -11.32 -1.73 16.66
N ALA A 155 -11.37 -1.51 17.97
CA ALA A 155 -10.77 -0.37 18.65
C ALA A 155 -9.44 -0.78 19.29
N CYS A 156 -8.33 -0.35 18.68
CA CYS A 156 -6.97 -0.72 19.03
C CYS A 156 -6.49 0.10 20.24
N ALA A 157 -5.91 -0.57 21.24
CA ALA A 157 -5.44 0.07 22.47
C ALA A 157 -6.53 0.88 23.24
N SER A 158 -7.80 0.44 23.19
CA SER A 158 -8.93 1.19 23.73
C SER A 158 -9.13 1.01 25.24
N ASN A 159 -8.26 1.56 26.09
CA ASN A 159 -8.11 1.23 27.53
C ASN A 159 -7.78 -0.26 27.83
N THR A 160 -7.89 -1.11 26.83
CA THR A 160 -7.57 -2.53 26.78
C THR A 160 -6.53 -2.76 25.66
N ALA A 161 -6.17 -3.99 25.33
CA ALA A 161 -5.34 -4.24 24.15
C ALA A 161 -6.17 -4.07 22.86
N ILE A 162 -7.40 -4.58 22.86
CA ILE A 162 -8.38 -4.45 21.76
C ILE A 162 -9.79 -4.62 22.34
N ASP A 163 -10.71 -3.76 21.91
CA ASP A 163 -12.15 -4.00 22.03
C ASP A 163 -12.78 -4.15 20.64
N VAL A 164 -13.81 -4.98 20.52
CA VAL A 164 -14.59 -5.14 19.28
C VAL A 164 -16.04 -4.83 19.55
N TYR A 165 -16.62 -3.97 18.72
CA TYR A 165 -17.99 -3.52 18.79
C TYR A 165 -18.76 -3.97 17.56
N SER A 166 -19.97 -4.50 17.75
CA SER A 166 -20.93 -4.68 16.66
C SER A 166 -21.51 -3.32 16.25
N LEU A 167 -21.51 -3.06 14.94
CA LEU A 167 -22.12 -1.94 14.26
C LEU A 167 -23.45 -2.32 13.60
N SER A 168 -24.15 -3.34 14.10
CA SER A 168 -25.52 -3.65 13.64
C SER A 168 -26.48 -2.46 13.78
N ASN A 169 -26.16 -1.54 14.69
CA ASN A 169 -26.68 -0.18 14.71
C ASN A 169 -25.48 0.80 14.64
N PRO A 170 -25.19 1.41 13.47
CA PRO A 170 -24.00 2.25 13.28
C PRO A 170 -23.86 3.40 14.27
N THR A 171 -24.97 4.01 14.69
CA THR A 171 -24.95 5.17 15.60
C THR A 171 -25.00 4.78 17.09
N ASN A 172 -25.15 3.49 17.38
CA ASN A 172 -25.12 2.97 18.74
C ASN A 172 -24.38 1.61 18.78
N PRO A 173 -23.03 1.63 18.66
CA PRO A 173 -22.21 0.43 18.71
C PRO A 173 -22.39 -0.34 20.02
N THR A 174 -22.22 -1.65 19.97
CA THR A 174 -22.35 -2.53 21.14
C THR A 174 -21.11 -3.38 21.33
N LEU A 175 -20.51 -3.35 22.52
CA LEU A 175 -19.32 -4.15 22.82
C LEU A 175 -19.66 -5.65 22.73
N ILE A 176 -18.91 -6.38 21.90
CA ILE A 176 -19.06 -7.83 21.70
C ILE A 176 -17.81 -8.63 22.11
N PHE A 177 -16.65 -7.99 22.19
CA PHE A 177 -15.42 -8.61 22.66
C PHE A 177 -14.48 -7.57 23.28
N SER A 178 -13.70 -7.99 24.28
CA SER A 178 -12.69 -7.15 24.92
C SER A 178 -11.52 -8.02 25.38
N TYR A 179 -10.30 -7.57 25.10
CA TYR A 179 -9.07 -8.26 25.48
C TYR A 179 -8.17 -7.34 26.32
N PRO A 180 -7.88 -7.67 27.59
CA PRO A 180 -7.20 -6.76 28.51
C PRO A 180 -5.71 -6.58 28.21
N THR A 181 -5.18 -5.40 28.53
CA THR A 181 -3.75 -5.07 28.56
C THR A 181 -3.08 -5.93 29.64
N GLY A 182 -2.33 -6.96 29.23
CA GLY A 182 -1.71 -7.94 30.15
C GLY A 182 -2.05 -9.40 29.86
N GLY A 183 -2.85 -9.66 28.83
CA GLY A 183 -2.93 -10.99 28.21
C GLY A 183 -1.68 -11.33 27.38
N LEU A 184 -1.80 -12.35 26.52
CA LEU A 184 -0.76 -12.78 25.57
C LEU A 184 -0.53 -11.79 24.43
N ILE A 185 -1.48 -10.88 24.22
CA ILE A 185 -1.35 -9.71 23.36
C ILE A 185 -1.34 -8.51 24.30
N GLY A 186 -0.17 -7.94 24.54
CA GLY A 186 -0.03 -6.84 25.50
C GLY A 186 -0.68 -5.55 24.99
N HIS A 187 -0.63 -5.34 23.68
CA HIS A 187 -1.06 -4.13 23.00
C HIS A 187 -1.36 -4.45 21.52
N VAL A 188 -2.45 -3.89 20.97
CA VAL A 188 -2.68 -3.83 19.53
C VAL A 188 -2.58 -2.37 19.13
N HIS A 189 -1.62 -2.07 18.28
CA HIS A 189 -1.36 -0.71 17.81
C HIS A 189 -2.32 -0.35 16.67
N ASP A 190 -2.34 -1.23 15.67
CA ASP A 190 -3.09 -1.09 14.42
C ASP A 190 -3.65 -2.45 13.99
N ALA A 191 -4.68 -2.42 13.15
CA ALA A 191 -5.36 -3.59 12.65
C ALA A 191 -5.73 -3.44 11.17
N PHE A 192 -5.61 -4.54 10.42
CA PHE A 192 -6.30 -4.72 9.14
C PHE A 192 -7.27 -5.89 9.27
N VAL A 193 -8.54 -5.71 8.94
CA VAL A 193 -9.55 -6.77 9.07
C VAL A 193 -10.32 -6.98 7.77
N ARG A 194 -10.48 -8.23 7.35
CA ARG A 194 -11.31 -8.58 6.19
C ARG A 194 -12.05 -9.89 6.43
N ASN A 195 -13.37 -9.84 6.36
CA ASN A 195 -14.25 -10.99 6.57
C ASN A 195 -13.93 -11.74 7.88
N ASP A 196 -13.91 -11.00 8.98
CA ASP A 196 -13.58 -11.42 10.34
C ASP A 196 -12.15 -11.94 10.58
N THR A 197 -11.30 -12.00 9.54
CA THR A 197 -9.87 -12.29 9.72
C THR A 197 -9.13 -10.99 10.02
N ALA A 198 -8.64 -10.87 11.25
CA ALA A 198 -7.95 -9.69 11.74
C ALA A 198 -6.43 -9.92 11.81
N PHE A 199 -5.67 -9.06 11.13
CA PHE A 199 -4.23 -8.93 11.25
C PHE A 199 -3.95 -7.79 12.24
N PHE A 200 -3.36 -8.13 13.38
CA PHE A 200 -3.03 -7.18 14.44
C PHE A 200 -1.53 -6.94 14.50
N ASN A 201 -1.15 -5.66 14.41
CA ASN A 201 0.22 -5.20 14.58
C ASN A 201 0.42 -4.85 16.06
N CYS A 202 1.12 -5.71 16.78
CA CYS A 202 1.13 -5.71 18.25
C CYS A 202 2.38 -5.09 18.87
N GLY A 203 2.98 -4.08 18.23
CA GLY A 203 4.22 -3.46 18.67
C GLY A 203 5.33 -4.49 18.85
N ASN A 204 5.93 -4.52 20.04
CA ASN A 204 7.02 -5.45 20.38
C ASN A 204 6.61 -6.93 20.40
N ASP A 205 5.32 -7.23 20.40
CA ASP A 205 4.84 -8.61 20.37
C ASP A 205 4.83 -9.20 18.95
N GLY A 206 5.04 -8.38 17.90
CA GLY A 206 5.03 -8.79 16.49
C GLY A 206 3.62 -8.87 15.90
N LEU A 207 3.44 -9.67 14.85
CA LEU A 207 2.15 -9.85 14.17
C LEU A 207 1.32 -10.95 14.84
N ARG A 208 0.01 -10.73 14.96
CA ARG A 208 -0.98 -11.76 15.33
C ARG A 208 -2.07 -11.80 14.27
N VAL A 209 -2.53 -13.00 13.90
CA VAL A 209 -3.69 -13.17 13.01
C VAL A 209 -4.75 -13.99 13.72
N LEU A 210 -5.95 -13.45 13.84
CA LEU A 210 -7.07 -14.05 14.57
C LEU A 210 -8.34 -14.06 13.71
N ASP A 211 -9.16 -15.09 13.85
CA ASP A 211 -10.47 -15.23 13.24
C ASP A 211 -11.58 -14.88 14.26
N PHE A 212 -12.39 -13.88 13.91
CA PHE A 212 -13.51 -13.36 14.69
C PHE A 212 -14.89 -13.83 14.17
N SER A 213 -14.95 -14.80 13.25
CA SER A 213 -16.19 -15.27 12.63
C SER A 213 -17.20 -15.83 13.63
N MET A 214 -16.68 -16.38 14.73
CA MET A 214 -17.48 -16.92 15.83
C MET A 214 -17.68 -15.94 16.99
N VAL A 215 -17.23 -14.70 16.86
CA VAL A 215 -17.35 -13.66 17.90
C VAL A 215 -18.50 -12.72 17.57
N ASN A 216 -19.63 -12.93 18.24
CA ASN A 216 -20.85 -12.15 18.03
C ASN A 216 -21.42 -11.56 19.34
N THR A 217 -21.00 -12.08 20.49
CA THR A 217 -21.40 -11.56 21.80
C THR A 217 -20.32 -11.74 22.85
N MET A 218 -20.44 -11.00 23.95
CA MET A 218 -19.50 -11.07 25.06
C MET A 218 -19.40 -12.50 25.62
N GLY A 219 -18.18 -13.03 25.64
CA GLY A 219 -17.87 -14.38 26.09
C GLY A 219 -17.40 -15.29 24.97
N ASP A 220 -17.78 -15.00 23.72
CA ASP A 220 -17.22 -15.67 22.54
C ASP A 220 -15.70 -15.44 22.46
N GLN A 221 -14.99 -16.37 21.83
CA GLN A 221 -13.52 -16.32 21.72
C GLN A 221 -13.11 -16.41 20.26
N PRO A 222 -12.22 -15.52 19.80
CA PRO A 222 -11.62 -15.64 18.47
C PRO A 222 -10.67 -16.84 18.41
N ILE A 223 -10.40 -17.32 17.20
CA ILE A 223 -9.46 -18.41 16.96
C ILE A 223 -8.14 -17.82 16.51
N ALA A 224 -7.04 -18.15 17.21
CA ALA A 224 -5.71 -17.76 16.76
C ALA A 224 -5.32 -18.56 15.50
N LEU A 225 -4.98 -17.85 14.43
CA LEU A 225 -4.57 -18.42 13.14
C LEU A 225 -3.06 -18.41 12.97
N ALA A 226 -2.40 -17.30 13.31
CA ALA A 226 -0.97 -17.15 13.13
C ALA A 226 -0.33 -16.22 14.17
N MET A 227 0.98 -16.41 14.35
CA MET A 227 1.84 -15.54 15.14
C MET A 227 3.20 -15.44 14.45
N LEU A 228 3.66 -14.22 14.20
CA LEU A 228 5.00 -13.95 13.68
C LEU A 228 5.69 -12.94 14.58
N SER A 229 6.64 -13.42 15.38
CA SER A 229 7.38 -12.61 16.37
C SER A 229 8.89 -12.54 16.09
N SER A 230 9.34 -13.12 14.98
CA SER A 230 10.75 -13.08 14.57
C SER A 230 10.83 -12.97 13.05
N TYR A 231 11.49 -11.92 12.59
CA TYR A 231 11.67 -11.55 11.20
C TYR A 231 12.84 -10.54 11.10
N PRO A 232 13.40 -10.27 9.91
CA PRO A 232 14.41 -9.23 9.73
C PRO A 232 13.88 -7.88 10.25
N ASP A 233 14.72 -7.11 10.94
CA ASP A 233 14.35 -5.83 11.56
C ASP A 233 13.08 -5.91 12.42
N ALA A 234 12.95 -6.96 13.24
CA ALA A 234 11.88 -7.05 14.22
C ALA A 234 12.04 -5.98 15.30
N GLY A 235 11.05 -5.11 15.41
CA GLY A 235 11.00 -4.02 16.37
C GLY A 235 9.57 -3.77 16.85
N TYR A 236 9.14 -2.51 16.74
CA TYR A 236 7.78 -2.11 17.08
C TYR A 236 6.87 -2.32 15.87
N ASN A 237 6.28 -3.51 15.72
CA ASN A 237 5.33 -3.80 14.65
C ASN A 237 4.13 -2.84 14.75
N HIS A 238 4.10 -1.88 13.84
CA HIS A 238 3.28 -0.68 13.96
C HIS A 238 2.01 -0.80 13.15
N SER A 239 2.13 -1.16 11.88
CA SER A 239 1.03 -1.15 10.91
C SER A 239 1.24 -2.15 9.80
N GLY A 240 0.17 -2.41 9.06
CA GLY A 240 0.27 -3.16 7.82
C GLY A 240 -1.03 -3.29 7.06
N TRP A 241 -0.93 -3.76 5.83
CA TRP A 241 -2.05 -3.79 4.89
C TRP A 241 -2.03 -5.05 4.04
N LEU A 242 -3.20 -5.67 3.86
CA LEU A 242 -3.37 -6.88 3.07
C LEU A 242 -3.74 -6.54 1.62
N ASN A 243 -3.09 -7.18 0.64
CA ASN A 243 -3.46 -7.00 -0.77
C ASN A 243 -4.86 -7.57 -1.07
N ASP A 244 -5.43 -7.23 -2.22
CA ASP A 244 -6.80 -7.64 -2.59
C ASP A 244 -6.95 -9.17 -2.71
N ASP A 245 -5.91 -9.86 -3.19
CA ASP A 245 -5.89 -11.33 -3.31
C ASP A 245 -5.77 -12.06 -1.96
N GLY A 246 -5.42 -11.35 -0.88
CA GLY A 246 -5.26 -11.93 0.46
C GLY A 246 -4.02 -12.80 0.64
N THR A 247 -3.02 -12.63 -0.22
CA THR A 247 -1.79 -13.44 -0.25
C THR A 247 -0.56 -12.69 0.22
N LEU A 248 -0.57 -11.36 0.14
CA LEU A 248 0.55 -10.50 0.52
C LEU A 248 0.13 -9.53 1.60
N TYR A 249 0.96 -9.42 2.63
CA TYR A 249 0.79 -8.43 3.70
C TYR A 249 2.03 -7.55 3.77
N ILE A 250 1.85 -6.24 3.62
CA ILE A 250 2.93 -5.27 3.82
C ILE A 250 2.95 -4.92 5.30
N MET A 251 4.06 -5.21 5.97
CA MET A 251 4.24 -4.97 7.41
C MET A 251 5.32 -3.92 7.65
N GLN A 252 5.07 -3.02 8.59
CA GLN A 252 5.92 -1.87 8.88
C GLN A 252 6.21 -1.85 10.38
N ASP A 253 7.48 -1.84 10.74
CA ASP A 253 7.92 -1.56 12.10
C ASP A 253 8.28 -0.07 12.19
N GLU A 254 7.73 0.65 13.15
CA GLU A 254 7.98 2.10 13.32
C GLU A 254 9.26 2.33 14.13
N ASN A 255 10.38 2.02 13.49
CA ASN A 255 11.71 2.26 14.04
C ASN A 255 12.59 2.94 12.99
N HIS A 256 13.42 3.88 13.44
CA HIS A 256 14.37 4.57 12.56
C HIS A 256 15.30 3.58 11.86
N GLY A 257 15.30 3.63 10.52
CA GLY A 257 16.18 2.84 9.66
C GLY A 257 15.75 1.39 9.46
N TYR A 258 14.54 1.01 9.88
CA TYR A 258 14.02 -0.33 9.66
C TYR A 258 13.30 -0.41 8.31
N ASP A 259 13.53 -1.50 7.59
CA ASP A 259 12.90 -1.72 6.29
C ASP A 259 11.41 -2.10 6.44
N VAL A 260 10.65 -1.89 5.36
CA VAL A 260 9.30 -2.43 5.17
C VAL A 260 9.41 -3.88 4.69
N LYS A 261 8.50 -4.74 5.15
CA LYS A 261 8.51 -6.19 4.90
C LYS A 261 7.33 -6.57 4.01
N ILE A 262 7.60 -7.31 2.93
CA ILE A 262 6.55 -8.02 2.19
C ILE A 262 6.46 -9.44 2.72
N LEU A 263 5.31 -9.78 3.30
CA LEU A 263 5.03 -11.11 3.81
C LEU A 263 4.17 -11.90 2.81
N ASP A 264 4.51 -13.16 2.58
CA ASP A 264 3.58 -14.15 2.04
C ASP A 264 2.70 -14.66 3.19
N VAL A 265 1.40 -14.41 3.08
CA VAL A 265 0.35 -14.81 4.02
C VAL A 265 -0.68 -15.73 3.37
N SER A 266 -0.39 -16.28 2.18
CA SER A 266 -1.27 -17.23 1.49
C SER A 266 -1.50 -18.53 2.28
N ASP A 267 -0.56 -18.88 3.16
CA ASP A 267 -0.68 -19.92 4.18
C ASP A 267 -0.31 -19.34 5.56
N LEU A 268 -1.34 -19.03 6.36
CA LEU A 268 -1.17 -18.48 7.71
C LEU A 268 -0.42 -19.41 8.67
N SER A 269 -0.33 -20.71 8.37
CA SER A 269 0.48 -21.65 9.16
C SER A 269 1.98 -21.56 8.86
N ASN A 270 2.36 -20.88 7.77
CA ASN A 270 3.73 -20.76 7.29
C ASN A 270 3.98 -19.38 6.63
N ILE A 271 3.79 -18.31 7.40
CA ILE A 271 4.10 -16.95 6.96
C ILE A 271 5.61 -16.81 6.74
N SER A 272 6.00 -16.17 5.63
CA SER A 272 7.40 -15.92 5.31
C SER A 272 7.63 -14.51 4.77
N VAL A 273 8.84 -13.97 4.97
CA VAL A 273 9.25 -12.68 4.42
C VAL A 273 9.82 -12.90 3.02
N LEU A 274 9.21 -12.28 2.02
CA LEU A 274 9.63 -12.37 0.61
C LEU A 274 10.72 -11.35 0.27
N ALA A 275 10.55 -10.12 0.77
CA ALA A 275 11.46 -9.02 0.53
C ALA A 275 11.44 -8.01 1.69
N THR A 276 12.53 -7.26 1.81
CA THR A 276 12.59 -6.01 2.58
C THR A 276 12.98 -4.86 1.66
N PHE A 277 12.45 -3.67 1.91
CA PHE A 277 12.75 -2.47 1.12
C PHE A 277 12.56 -1.19 1.94
N ASN A 278 13.17 -0.09 1.49
CA ASN A 278 13.04 1.23 2.10
C ASN A 278 12.99 2.32 1.03
N SER A 279 12.84 3.58 1.46
CA SER A 279 12.79 4.75 0.58
C SER A 279 14.12 5.09 -0.12
N GLY A 280 15.25 4.56 0.39
CA GLY A 280 16.60 4.84 -0.12
C GLY A 280 17.09 6.27 0.12
N VAL A 281 16.37 7.10 0.90
CA VAL A 281 16.70 8.51 1.12
C VAL A 281 17.75 8.68 2.23
N ASP A 282 17.51 8.10 3.40
CA ASP A 282 18.45 8.12 4.53
C ASP A 282 18.48 6.76 5.24
N SER A 283 19.59 6.48 5.91
CA SER A 283 19.74 5.31 6.78
C SER A 283 18.81 5.27 7.99
N GLN A 284 18.14 6.38 8.32
CA GLN A 284 17.20 6.51 9.45
C GLN A 284 15.76 6.78 8.99
N SER A 285 15.47 6.61 7.70
CA SER A 285 14.13 6.62 7.13
C SER A 285 13.21 5.63 7.86
N MET A 286 11.94 6.00 7.99
CA MET A 286 10.95 5.25 8.76
C MET A 286 9.62 5.30 8.04
N ALA A 287 9.04 4.13 7.78
CA ALA A 287 7.73 4.00 7.15
C ALA A 287 6.62 4.13 8.19
N HIS A 288 5.45 4.59 7.75
CA HIS A 288 4.24 4.69 8.55
C HIS A 288 3.02 4.28 7.72
N ASN A 289 1.97 3.74 8.33
CA ASN A 289 0.64 3.41 7.78
C ASN A 289 0.55 3.31 6.24
N GLY A 290 1.17 2.27 5.67
CA GLY A 290 1.21 2.07 4.22
C GLY A 290 -0.05 1.35 3.73
N ILE A 291 -0.54 1.72 2.55
CA ILE A 291 -1.76 1.16 1.96
C ILE A 291 -1.47 0.56 0.58
N ILE A 292 -1.99 -0.64 0.32
CA ILE A 292 -1.89 -1.31 -0.99
C ILE A 292 -3.14 -1.00 -1.83
N LYS A 293 -2.96 -0.60 -3.08
CA LYS A 293 -4.04 -0.48 -4.08
C LYS A 293 -3.57 -1.09 -5.40
N GLY A 294 -4.15 -2.24 -5.75
CA GLY A 294 -3.65 -3.04 -6.89
C GLY A 294 -2.21 -3.48 -6.66
N ASP A 295 -1.36 -3.27 -7.66
CA ASP A 295 0.08 -3.63 -7.62
C ASP A 295 0.96 -2.54 -6.99
N LEU A 296 0.38 -1.48 -6.43
CA LEU A 296 1.11 -0.38 -5.82
C LEU A 296 0.92 -0.35 -4.30
N VAL A 297 1.99 -0.04 -3.58
CA VAL A 297 1.94 0.32 -2.16
C VAL A 297 2.34 1.79 -1.98
N TYR A 298 1.48 2.53 -1.29
CA TYR A 298 1.62 3.95 -0.99
C TYR A 298 2.03 4.07 0.48
N ILE A 299 3.18 4.69 0.74
CA ILE A 299 3.75 4.72 2.08
C ILE A 299 4.15 6.16 2.42
N PRO A 300 3.59 6.76 3.47
CA PRO A 300 4.16 7.94 4.10
C PRO A 300 5.42 7.51 4.87
N TYR A 301 6.55 8.14 4.54
CA TYR A 301 7.85 7.85 5.12
C TYR A 301 8.36 8.99 6.00
N TYR A 302 7.50 9.56 6.85
CA TYR A 302 7.89 10.65 7.75
C TYR A 302 8.69 11.73 7.00
N HIS A 303 9.99 11.85 7.30
CA HIS A 303 10.91 12.85 6.75
C HIS A 303 11.13 12.74 5.25
N ASP A 304 10.81 11.61 4.64
CA ASP A 304 10.99 11.44 3.21
C ASP A 304 9.74 11.90 2.44
N GLY A 305 8.57 12.01 3.08
CA GLY A 305 7.30 12.29 2.43
C GLY A 305 6.63 11.03 1.86
N LEU A 306 5.87 11.18 0.77
CA LEU A 306 5.18 10.06 0.11
C LEU A 306 6.16 9.25 -0.74
N ARG A 307 6.14 7.92 -0.61
CA ARG A 307 6.84 6.98 -1.48
C ARG A 307 5.87 5.94 -2.01
N VAL A 308 5.92 5.64 -3.30
CA VAL A 308 5.05 4.66 -3.95
C VAL A 308 5.90 3.59 -4.62
N PHE A 309 5.64 2.33 -4.29
CA PHE A 309 6.38 1.19 -4.83
C PHE A 309 5.46 0.28 -5.62
N ASP A 310 5.94 -0.18 -6.77
CA ASP A 310 5.37 -1.30 -7.50
C ASP A 310 5.82 -2.61 -6.85
N ILE A 311 4.84 -3.43 -6.47
CA ILE A 311 4.98 -4.72 -5.79
C ILE A 311 4.43 -5.87 -6.64
N SER A 312 4.23 -5.68 -7.95
CA SER A 312 3.81 -6.73 -8.89
C SER A 312 4.78 -7.92 -8.93
N ASP A 313 6.07 -7.66 -8.71
CA ASP A 313 7.05 -8.67 -8.29
C ASP A 313 7.34 -8.49 -6.78
N PRO A 314 6.71 -9.27 -5.89
CA PRO A 314 6.84 -9.09 -4.45
C PRO A 314 8.24 -9.43 -3.91
N TYR A 315 9.10 -10.06 -4.72
CA TYR A 315 10.50 -10.31 -4.36
C TYR A 315 11.40 -9.11 -4.66
N ASN A 316 10.96 -8.20 -5.54
CA ASN A 316 11.75 -7.06 -5.99
C ASN A 316 10.90 -5.79 -6.08
N PRO A 317 10.49 -5.19 -4.95
CA PRO A 317 9.74 -3.93 -4.94
C PRO A 317 10.53 -2.80 -5.59
N ILE A 318 9.87 -2.01 -6.45
CA ILE A 318 10.51 -0.91 -7.19
C ILE A 318 9.80 0.39 -6.85
N GLN A 319 10.54 1.38 -6.35
CA GLN A 319 9.99 2.73 -6.18
C GLN A 319 9.66 3.34 -7.54
N THR A 320 8.40 3.73 -7.71
CA THR A 320 7.86 4.31 -8.95
C THR A 320 7.65 5.80 -8.80
N TRP A 321 7.12 6.24 -7.65
CA TRP A 321 6.84 7.64 -7.37
C TRP A 321 7.34 8.11 -6.02
N GLU A 322 7.57 9.41 -5.95
CA GLU A 322 7.85 10.13 -4.71
C GLU A 322 7.23 11.52 -4.71
N TYR A 323 6.95 12.02 -3.51
CA TYR A 323 6.68 13.43 -3.30
C TYR A 323 7.17 13.83 -1.90
N ASP A 324 8.09 14.79 -1.84
CA ASP A 324 8.65 15.27 -0.58
C ASP A 324 7.70 16.30 0.07
N THR A 325 7.20 15.99 1.27
CA THR A 325 6.40 16.91 2.10
C THR A 325 7.22 17.59 3.20
N TYR A 326 8.45 17.12 3.44
CA TYR A 326 9.30 17.51 4.56
C TYR A 326 10.60 18.17 4.08
N ALA A 327 10.55 19.49 3.92
CA ALA A 327 11.69 20.27 3.44
C ALA A 327 13.00 20.18 4.28
N PRO A 328 12.99 20.00 5.62
CA PRO A 328 14.22 19.91 6.38
C PRO A 328 15.00 18.60 6.13
N ASN A 329 16.32 18.69 6.05
CA ASN A 329 17.18 17.50 5.92
C ASN A 329 17.57 16.96 7.31
N SER A 330 16.62 16.35 8.02
CA SER A 330 16.83 15.82 9.38
C SER A 330 15.89 14.66 9.69
N HIS A 331 16.44 13.49 10.00
CA HIS A 331 15.71 12.27 10.37
C HIS A 331 15.64 12.03 11.89
N ALA A 332 15.56 13.12 12.66
CA ALA A 332 15.40 13.06 14.11
C ALA A 332 13.91 13.22 14.49
N SER A 333 13.45 12.44 15.48
CA SER A 333 12.05 12.45 15.96
C SER A 333 11.04 12.06 14.85
N TYR A 334 9.75 12.05 15.17
CA TYR A 334 8.65 11.81 14.23
C TYR A 334 8.20 13.12 13.58
N LYS A 335 8.47 13.30 12.27
CA LYS A 335 8.12 14.50 11.49
C LYS A 335 7.91 14.19 10.02
N GLY A 336 7.10 14.98 9.33
CA GLY A 336 6.80 14.82 7.91
C GLY A 336 5.50 14.06 7.64
N ALA A 337 5.44 13.31 6.53
CA ALA A 337 4.25 12.57 6.11
C ALA A 337 3.89 11.47 7.11
N TRP A 338 2.64 11.50 7.59
CA TRP A 338 2.07 10.59 8.58
C TRP A 338 1.01 9.69 7.95
N GLY A 339 -0.03 10.26 7.33
CA GLY A 339 -1.13 9.50 6.73
C GLY A 339 -1.05 9.48 5.21
N VAL A 340 -1.62 8.44 4.60
CA VAL A 340 -1.88 8.37 3.16
C VAL A 340 -3.26 7.77 2.89
N TYR A 341 -3.94 8.24 1.85
CA TYR A 341 -5.16 7.61 1.35
C TYR A 341 -5.18 7.61 -0.18
N PRO A 342 -5.08 6.42 -0.83
CA PRO A 342 -4.97 6.32 -2.29
C PRO A 342 -6.29 5.98 -3.01
N TYR A 343 -7.43 5.87 -2.31
CA TYR A 343 -8.67 5.33 -2.88
C TYR A 343 -9.66 6.37 -3.41
N LEU A 344 -9.26 7.64 -3.58
CA LEU A 344 -10.11 8.61 -4.27
C LEU A 344 -10.43 8.14 -5.71
N PRO A 345 -11.69 8.22 -6.18
CA PRO A 345 -12.09 7.89 -7.55
C PRO A 345 -11.24 8.53 -8.67
N SER A 346 -10.76 9.76 -8.48
CA SER A 346 -9.89 10.48 -9.42
C SER A 346 -8.51 9.84 -9.56
N GLY A 347 -8.11 9.00 -8.60
CA GLY A 347 -6.74 8.48 -8.49
C GLY A 347 -5.78 9.44 -7.80
N ASN A 348 -6.24 10.61 -7.37
CA ASN A 348 -5.47 11.52 -6.53
C ASN A 348 -5.18 10.89 -5.18
N ILE A 349 -4.03 11.22 -4.61
CA ILE A 349 -3.56 10.70 -3.34
C ILE A 349 -3.68 11.79 -2.30
N ILE A 350 -4.33 11.47 -1.18
CA ILE A 350 -4.33 12.32 0.01
C ILE A 350 -3.11 11.95 0.85
N VAL A 351 -2.38 12.95 1.31
CA VAL A 351 -1.30 12.78 2.29
C VAL A 351 -1.49 13.80 3.40
N SER A 352 -1.34 13.38 4.65
CA SER A 352 -1.23 14.29 5.78
C SER A 352 0.22 14.38 6.25
N ASP A 353 0.72 15.61 6.33
CA ASP A 353 2.00 15.92 6.94
C ASP A 353 1.78 16.51 8.34
N MET A 354 2.49 15.98 9.33
CA MET A 354 2.39 16.37 10.73
C MET A 354 2.54 17.89 10.96
N GLN A 355 3.38 18.56 10.16
CA GLN A 355 3.69 19.97 10.32
C GLN A 355 3.05 20.86 9.26
N THR A 356 2.90 20.37 8.03
CA THR A 356 2.52 21.19 6.86
C THR A 356 1.15 20.85 6.27
N GLY A 357 0.39 19.96 6.92
CA GLY A 357 -1.04 19.84 6.71
C GLY A 357 -1.42 18.89 5.59
N LEU A 358 -2.49 19.24 4.87
CA LEU A 358 -3.12 18.38 3.86
C LEU A 358 -2.45 18.57 2.51
N TYR A 359 -2.17 17.48 1.82
CA TYR A 359 -1.65 17.44 0.46
C TYR A 359 -2.54 16.58 -0.42
N ILE A 360 -2.87 17.10 -1.61
CA ILE A 360 -3.51 16.33 -2.69
C ILE A 360 -2.50 16.23 -3.82
N ILE A 361 -2.08 15.01 -4.13
CA ILE A 361 -0.99 14.72 -5.05
C ILE A 361 -1.50 13.83 -6.17
N ASP A 362 -1.18 14.21 -7.40
CA ASP A 362 -1.39 13.37 -8.57
C ASP A 362 -0.14 12.54 -8.86
N VAL A 363 -0.30 11.22 -8.86
CA VAL A 363 0.73 10.24 -9.22
C VAL A 363 0.36 9.46 -10.49
N THR A 364 -0.41 10.09 -11.38
CA THR A 364 -0.81 9.59 -12.69
C THR A 364 -0.19 10.44 -13.82
N SER A 365 0.07 11.73 -13.54
CA SER A 365 0.76 12.68 -14.42
C SER A 365 2.26 12.42 -14.50
N GLY A 366 2.61 11.39 -15.27
CA GLY A 366 3.96 10.85 -15.46
C GLY A 366 3.95 9.45 -16.08
N THR A 367 2.75 8.91 -16.30
CA THR A 367 2.48 7.72 -17.11
C THR A 367 2.85 7.90 -18.61
N THR A 368 4.11 8.19 -18.92
CA THR A 368 4.79 7.34 -19.90
C THR A 368 4.99 5.97 -19.27
N HIS A 369 3.90 5.22 -19.14
CA HIS A 369 4.00 3.78 -19.23
C HIS A 369 4.46 3.45 -20.66
N THR A 370 5.76 3.58 -20.93
CA THR A 370 6.41 2.43 -21.54
C THR A 370 6.41 1.39 -20.43
N ILE A 371 5.32 0.62 -20.33
CA ILE A 371 5.48 -0.74 -19.85
C ILE A 371 6.41 -1.37 -20.89
N GLU A 372 7.73 -1.25 -20.68
CA GLU A 372 8.62 -2.29 -21.15
C GLU A 372 8.21 -3.52 -20.35
N THR A 373 7.12 -4.13 -20.80
CA THR A 373 6.86 -5.52 -20.56
C THR A 373 8.11 -6.18 -21.11
N ASN A 374 9.08 -6.49 -20.27
CA ASN A 374 10.09 -7.47 -20.62
C ASN A 374 9.37 -8.83 -20.54
N LEU A 375 8.32 -9.02 -21.39
CA LEU A 375 7.86 -10.36 -21.72
C LEU A 375 9.04 -10.99 -22.41
N LYS A 376 9.72 -11.87 -21.69
CA LYS A 376 10.65 -12.80 -22.28
C LYS A 376 9.91 -13.47 -23.45
N PRO A 377 10.45 -13.39 -24.68
CA PRO A 377 9.78 -13.98 -25.81
C PRO A 377 9.41 -15.44 -25.54
N SER A 378 8.20 -15.81 -25.92
CA SER A 378 7.69 -17.17 -25.72
C SER A 378 7.12 -17.70 -27.02
N ILE A 379 7.32 -19.01 -27.23
CA ILE A 379 6.81 -19.73 -28.40
C ILE A 379 5.97 -20.90 -27.91
N TYR A 380 4.72 -20.99 -28.36
CA TYR A 380 3.79 -22.05 -27.98
C TYR A 380 2.81 -22.37 -29.12
N PRO A 381 2.17 -23.55 -29.14
CA PRO A 381 2.48 -24.70 -28.28
C PRO A 381 3.84 -25.33 -28.64
N ILE A 382 4.48 -25.98 -27.67
CA ILE A 382 5.64 -26.87 -27.91
C ILE A 382 5.38 -28.15 -27.10
N PRO A 383 5.17 -29.32 -27.73
CA PRO A 383 5.22 -29.58 -29.18
C PRO A 383 4.08 -28.91 -29.96
N ALA A 384 4.34 -28.54 -31.22
CA ALA A 384 3.37 -27.93 -32.13
C ALA A 384 2.94 -28.90 -33.23
N THR A 385 1.64 -28.94 -33.55
CA THR A 385 1.16 -29.77 -34.67
C THR A 385 1.15 -29.00 -35.99
N ASN A 386 0.47 -27.84 -36.03
CA ASN A 386 0.20 -27.10 -37.28
C ASN A 386 0.74 -25.66 -37.31
N GLN A 387 1.00 -25.07 -36.16
CA GLN A 387 1.45 -23.69 -36.05
C GLN A 387 2.12 -23.43 -34.70
N ILE A 388 2.93 -22.39 -34.64
CA ILE A 388 3.46 -21.81 -33.42
C ILE A 388 3.03 -20.34 -33.34
N THR A 389 2.78 -19.88 -32.13
CA THR A 389 2.54 -18.49 -31.79
C THR A 389 3.77 -17.98 -31.07
N ILE A 390 4.28 -16.84 -31.52
CA ILE A 390 5.40 -16.12 -30.93
C ILE A 390 4.80 -14.91 -30.23
N ILE A 391 4.98 -14.82 -28.91
CA ILE A 391 4.75 -13.59 -28.15
C ILE A 391 6.12 -12.96 -27.90
N ASN A 392 6.30 -11.70 -28.31
CA ASN A 392 7.55 -10.97 -28.13
C ASN A 392 7.28 -9.46 -28.16
N ASN A 393 8.14 -8.67 -27.51
CA ASN A 393 7.92 -7.21 -27.46
C ASN A 393 8.97 -6.40 -28.20
N THR A 394 9.98 -7.05 -28.78
CA THR A 394 11.17 -6.35 -29.29
C THR A 394 11.76 -6.91 -30.58
N ALA A 395 11.50 -8.18 -30.92
CA ALA A 395 11.96 -8.76 -32.17
C ALA A 395 11.09 -8.31 -33.34
N ASN A 396 11.74 -8.01 -34.44
CA ASN A 396 11.10 -7.69 -35.71
C ASN A 396 11.28 -8.81 -36.75
N ASN A 397 12.01 -9.87 -36.41
CA ASN A 397 12.25 -11.00 -37.29
C ASN A 397 12.36 -12.33 -36.52
N PHE A 398 11.77 -13.37 -37.11
CA PHE A 398 11.87 -14.75 -36.68
C PHE A 398 12.53 -15.58 -37.78
N THR A 399 13.53 -16.38 -37.40
CA THR A 399 14.20 -17.32 -38.29
C THR A 399 14.17 -18.73 -37.72
N LEU A 400 13.80 -19.73 -38.52
CA LEU A 400 13.81 -21.16 -38.15
C LEU A 400 14.86 -21.92 -38.95
N TYR A 401 15.56 -22.84 -38.30
CA TYR A 401 16.63 -23.67 -38.84
C TYR A 401 16.37 -25.17 -38.59
N ASN A 402 16.84 -26.02 -39.49
CA ASN A 402 16.94 -27.46 -39.22
C ASN A 402 18.19 -27.79 -38.39
N SER A 403 18.34 -29.06 -38.00
CA SER A 403 19.49 -29.57 -37.23
C SER A 403 20.84 -29.46 -37.94
N LEU A 404 20.84 -29.26 -39.27
CA LEU A 404 22.05 -29.02 -40.07
C LEU A 404 22.39 -27.52 -40.21
N GLY A 405 21.61 -26.64 -39.57
CA GLY A 405 21.79 -25.19 -39.64
C GLY A 405 21.28 -24.55 -40.93
N ALA A 406 20.57 -25.29 -41.79
CA ALA A 406 19.93 -24.72 -42.96
C ALA A 406 18.70 -23.90 -42.55
N LYS A 407 18.60 -22.68 -43.10
CA LYS A 407 17.47 -21.78 -42.85
C LYS A 407 16.22 -22.27 -43.59
N LEU A 408 15.10 -22.35 -42.89
CA LEU A 408 13.82 -22.87 -43.39
C LEU A 408 12.72 -21.81 -43.43
N ILE A 409 12.62 -20.98 -42.39
CA ILE A 409 11.66 -19.87 -42.31
C ILE A 409 12.46 -18.61 -41.97
N ASP A 410 12.13 -17.50 -42.63
CA ASP A 410 12.66 -16.17 -42.33
C ASP A 410 11.56 -15.15 -42.59
N VAL A 411 10.99 -14.59 -41.53
CA VAL A 411 9.79 -13.76 -41.63
C VAL A 411 9.89 -12.56 -40.71
N ALA A 412 9.34 -11.44 -41.17
CA ALA A 412 9.08 -10.31 -40.29
C ALA A 412 7.96 -10.68 -39.32
N ILE A 413 8.11 -10.32 -38.06
CA ILE A 413 7.11 -10.52 -37.01
C ILE A 413 6.77 -9.17 -36.40
N SER A 414 5.55 -9.02 -35.90
CA SER A 414 5.15 -7.82 -35.19
C SER A 414 5.63 -7.87 -33.74
N GLU A 415 5.80 -6.68 -33.16
CA GLU A 415 5.78 -6.52 -31.71
C GLU A 415 4.38 -6.98 -31.21
N ASN A 416 4.34 -7.63 -30.05
CA ASN A 416 3.21 -8.35 -29.46
C ASN A 416 3.08 -9.83 -29.87
N GLN A 417 2.20 -10.19 -30.82
CA GLN A 417 1.91 -11.60 -31.16
C GLN A 417 1.97 -11.87 -32.66
N THR A 418 2.69 -12.91 -33.07
CA THR A 418 2.72 -13.39 -34.47
C THR A 418 2.55 -14.91 -34.53
N THR A 419 1.65 -15.38 -35.41
CA THR A 419 1.44 -16.82 -35.64
C THR A 419 2.15 -17.27 -36.90
N ILE A 420 3.00 -18.30 -36.79
CA ILE A 420 3.71 -18.95 -37.88
C ILE A 420 3.11 -20.33 -38.14
N LYS A 421 2.57 -20.52 -39.34
CA LYS A 421 2.07 -21.83 -39.78
C LYS A 421 3.23 -22.75 -40.13
N ARG A 422 3.11 -24.03 -39.79
CA ARG A 422 4.11 -25.08 -40.04
C ARG A 422 4.40 -25.27 -41.53
N GLY A 423 3.38 -25.20 -42.39
CA GLY A 423 3.53 -25.52 -43.81
C GLY A 423 3.98 -26.97 -44.03
N ASP A 424 4.91 -27.17 -44.97
CA ASP A 424 5.42 -28.51 -45.37
C ASP A 424 6.57 -29.04 -44.50
N LEU A 425 6.82 -28.43 -43.32
CA LEU A 425 7.86 -28.90 -42.41
C LEU A 425 7.51 -30.29 -41.87
N ALA A 426 8.48 -31.21 -41.89
CA ALA A 426 8.33 -32.55 -41.33
C ALA A 426 8.25 -32.52 -39.78
N ASN A 427 7.85 -33.65 -39.18
CA ASN A 427 7.96 -33.82 -37.73
C ASN A 427 9.44 -33.79 -37.33
N GLY A 428 9.77 -33.09 -36.25
CA GLY A 428 11.14 -33.04 -35.77
C GLY A 428 11.49 -31.80 -34.95
N LEU A 429 12.75 -31.79 -34.49
CA LEU A 429 13.33 -30.70 -33.71
C LEU A 429 13.96 -29.65 -34.64
N TYR A 430 13.57 -28.40 -34.43
CA TYR A 430 14.05 -27.23 -35.12
C TYR A 430 14.62 -26.22 -34.13
N PHE A 431 15.45 -25.30 -34.62
CA PHE A 431 16.07 -24.24 -33.82
C PHE A 431 15.60 -22.89 -34.33
N TYR A 432 15.24 -21.97 -33.45
CA TYR A 432 14.81 -20.63 -33.85
C TYR A 432 15.76 -19.55 -33.36
N ARG A 433 15.68 -18.39 -34.02
CA ARG A 433 16.26 -17.12 -33.59
C ARG A 433 15.22 -16.02 -33.70
N LEU A 434 15.18 -15.16 -32.69
CA LEU A 434 14.47 -13.89 -32.71
C LEU A 434 15.50 -12.78 -32.84
N ASN A 435 15.29 -11.85 -33.77
CA ASN A 435 16.22 -10.78 -34.08
C ASN A 435 15.55 -9.40 -33.97
N LYS A 436 16.32 -8.41 -33.52
CA LYS A 436 15.97 -6.98 -33.57
C LYS A 436 17.06 -6.23 -34.34
N GLY A 437 16.70 -5.60 -35.46
CA GLY A 437 17.64 -4.80 -36.25
C GLY A 437 18.89 -5.59 -36.71
N GLY A 438 18.74 -6.89 -36.99
CA GLY A 438 19.83 -7.77 -37.42
C GLY A 438 20.68 -8.38 -36.30
N LYS A 439 20.42 -8.06 -35.03
CA LYS A 439 21.06 -8.72 -33.88
C LYS A 439 20.15 -9.78 -33.28
N GLN A 440 20.70 -10.93 -32.95
CA GLN A 440 19.99 -11.99 -32.23
C GLN A 440 19.70 -11.50 -30.79
N ILE A 441 18.43 -11.55 -30.40
CA ILE A 441 18.00 -11.25 -29.03
C ILE A 441 17.62 -12.52 -28.26
N GLU A 442 17.17 -13.57 -28.96
CA GLU A 442 16.86 -14.87 -28.35
C GLU A 442 17.08 -16.01 -29.35
N SER A 443 17.35 -17.20 -28.84
CA SER A 443 17.30 -18.45 -29.61
C SER A 443 16.78 -19.59 -28.76
N GLY A 444 16.09 -20.54 -29.38
CA GLY A 444 15.59 -21.72 -28.69
C GLY A 444 15.27 -22.87 -29.64
N LYS A 445 14.42 -23.79 -29.19
CA LYS A 445 14.04 -25.00 -29.92
C LYS A 445 12.52 -25.02 -30.11
N VAL A 446 12.08 -25.54 -31.26
CA VAL A 446 10.67 -25.85 -31.54
C VAL A 446 10.59 -27.31 -31.95
N LEU A 447 9.64 -28.05 -31.38
CA LEU A 447 9.36 -29.43 -31.74
C LEU A 447 8.04 -29.47 -32.51
N PHE A 448 8.05 -29.96 -33.76
CA PHE A 448 6.83 -30.24 -34.51
C PHE A 448 6.49 -31.74 -34.45
N GLU A 449 5.26 -32.08 -34.08
CA GLU A 449 4.73 -33.46 -33.95
C GLU A 449 3.52 -33.73 -34.85
#